data_AF-A0A1S1X7T0-F1
#
_entry.id   AF-A0A1S1X7T0-F1
#
_cell.length_a   1.000
_cell.length_b   1.000
_cell.length_c   1.000
_cell.angle_alpha   90.00
_cell.angle_beta   90.00
_cell.angle_gamma   90.00
#
_symmetry.space_group_name_H-M   'P 1'
#
loop_
_entity.id
_entity.type
_entity.pdbx_description
1 polymer ?
#
loop_
_entity_poly.entity_id
_entity_poly.type
_entity_poly.pdbx_seq_one_letter_code
_entity_poly.pdbx_strand_id
1 'polypeptide(L)'
;MKLHWHLPAALTLGCLSAPLWAHGTMEIPINRVYSCFLEGPEAPKTSACQAAKQVGGTQAMYDWNGINQNPQGDNHQAAVPDGTLCGGGKAEFKGFNLARSDWRTTSIVPDANGNFEFIYKATAPHATKYFKFYVTKNGWNPEQPLKWSDLEPFGTINGTPQQDANKRYHMTLKLPQGKTGKHIIFNVWKRSDSEEAFYSCSDVNFGGETAPPAVNPWKEIGNVAARENLPAGSSATLRVFDSLGRDAEKHTVALNAASGQIANWPYELALKVNAASPSIRIGVMKSQQRAVSIVPVKDATANRVYLNDSYKGYSFTIDLKKGDGGVNPPPAADAWKEGGKYARNQVVSYQGRQYRCLQPHTAWAGAGWTPSTQPTLWQAI
;
A
#
# COMPACT_ATOMS: atom_id res chain seq x y z
N MET A 1 -63.36 -32.65 -33.84
CA MET A 1 -62.14 -33.21 -33.21
C MET A 1 -61.00 -32.23 -33.43
N LYS A 2 -60.60 -31.47 -32.40
CA LYS A 2 -59.42 -30.58 -32.45
C LYS A 2 -58.26 -31.30 -31.75
N LEU A 3 -57.20 -31.60 -32.51
CA LEU A 3 -55.96 -32.18 -32.00
C LEU A 3 -55.07 -31.05 -31.47
N HIS A 4 -54.79 -31.04 -30.17
CA HIS A 4 -53.79 -30.15 -29.58
C HIS A 4 -52.42 -30.82 -29.64
N TRP A 5 -51.51 -30.25 -30.41
CA TRP A 5 -50.09 -30.63 -30.43
C TRP A 5 -49.35 -29.73 -29.42
N HIS A 6 -48.79 -30.32 -28.37
CA HIS A 6 -47.86 -29.63 -27.48
C HIS A 6 -46.44 -29.78 -28.04
N LEU A 7 -45.85 -28.69 -28.53
CA LEU A 7 -44.39 -28.60 -28.71
C LEU A 7 -43.74 -28.34 -27.35
N PRO A 8 -42.72 -29.13 -26.94
CA PRO A 8 -41.90 -28.76 -25.80
C PRO A 8 -40.92 -27.66 -26.22
N ALA A 9 -41.01 -26.50 -25.57
CA ALA A 9 -40.02 -25.45 -25.71
C ALA A 9 -38.71 -25.91 -25.05
N ALA A 10 -37.70 -26.22 -25.87
CA ALA A 10 -36.34 -26.48 -25.42
C ALA A 10 -35.75 -25.18 -24.85
N LEU A 11 -35.49 -25.15 -23.55
CA LEU A 11 -34.78 -24.08 -22.87
C LEU A 11 -33.29 -24.18 -23.25
N THR A 12 -32.85 -23.41 -24.23
CA THR A 12 -31.43 -23.24 -24.52
C THR A 12 -30.80 -22.44 -23.39
N LEU A 13 -30.03 -23.13 -22.53
CA LEU A 13 -29.16 -22.50 -21.55
C LEU A 13 -28.06 -21.76 -22.34
N GLY A 14 -28.29 -20.48 -22.63
CA GLY A 14 -27.26 -19.61 -23.16
C GLY A 14 -26.15 -19.50 -22.13
N CYS A 15 -24.98 -20.08 -22.43
CA CYS A 15 -23.75 -19.77 -21.71
C CYS A 15 -23.51 -18.26 -21.84
N LEU A 16 -23.93 -17.49 -20.84
CA LEU A 16 -23.43 -16.13 -20.62
C LEU A 16 -21.94 -16.27 -20.33
N SER A 17 -21.12 -16.09 -21.36
CA SER A 17 -19.71 -15.78 -21.22
C SER A 17 -19.63 -14.48 -20.42
N ALA A 18 -19.57 -14.59 -19.09
CA ALA A 18 -19.18 -13.46 -18.27
C ALA A 18 -17.83 -13.00 -18.84
N PRO A 19 -17.71 -11.76 -19.32
CA PRO A 19 -16.42 -11.27 -19.75
C PRO A 19 -15.48 -11.44 -18.55
N LEU A 20 -14.48 -12.32 -18.67
CA LEU A 20 -13.35 -12.33 -17.76
C LEU A 20 -12.61 -11.04 -18.06
N TRP A 21 -12.98 -9.97 -17.35
CA TRP A 21 -12.29 -8.70 -17.43
C TRP A 21 -10.85 -9.01 -17.01
N ALA A 22 -9.89 -8.57 -17.80
CA ALA A 22 -8.54 -8.51 -17.29
C ALA A 22 -8.49 -7.48 -16.17
N HIS A 23 -7.54 -7.63 -15.27
CA HIS A 23 -7.54 -6.80 -14.07
C HIS A 23 -6.12 -6.60 -13.57
N GLY A 24 -5.72 -5.34 -13.48
CA GLY A 24 -4.47 -4.95 -12.84
C GLY A 24 -4.10 -3.50 -13.12
N THR A 25 -3.03 -3.05 -12.49
CA THR A 25 -2.42 -1.73 -12.73
C THR A 25 -0.96 -1.74 -12.26
N MET A 26 -0.24 -0.64 -12.49
CA MET A 26 1.14 -0.49 -12.05
C MET A 26 1.23 -0.48 -10.51
N GLU A 27 2.08 -1.36 -9.96
CA GLU A 27 2.45 -1.39 -8.54
C GLU A 27 3.78 -0.65 -8.30
N ILE A 28 4.72 -0.74 -9.24
CA ILE A 28 5.99 0.01 -9.22
C ILE A 28 6.24 0.65 -10.60
N PRO A 29 6.30 2.00 -10.70
CA PRO A 29 5.88 2.96 -9.68
C PRO A 29 4.36 2.90 -9.44
N ILE A 30 3.90 3.17 -8.23
CA ILE A 30 2.51 2.93 -7.85
C ILE A 30 1.52 3.80 -8.63
N ASN A 31 0.45 3.17 -9.15
CA ASN A 31 -0.64 3.84 -9.83
C ASN A 31 -1.50 4.71 -8.88
N ARG A 32 -2.06 5.82 -9.37
CA ARG A 32 -2.96 6.71 -8.60
C ARG A 32 -4.10 5.98 -7.90
N VAL A 33 -4.90 5.22 -8.66
CA VAL A 33 -6.08 4.53 -8.16
C VAL A 33 -5.69 3.49 -7.11
N TYR A 34 -4.68 2.70 -7.42
CA TYR A 34 -4.18 1.68 -6.50
C TYR A 34 -3.60 2.30 -5.22
N SER A 35 -2.91 3.45 -5.33
CA SER A 35 -2.43 4.16 -4.15
C SER A 35 -3.56 4.60 -3.22
N CYS A 36 -4.67 5.12 -3.76
CA CYS A 36 -5.83 5.53 -2.97
C CYS A 36 -6.61 4.35 -2.39
N PHE A 37 -6.70 3.23 -3.13
CA PHE A 37 -7.23 1.98 -2.59
C PHE A 37 -6.45 1.53 -1.34
N LEU A 38 -5.12 1.59 -1.37
CA LEU A 38 -4.27 1.21 -0.24
C LEU A 38 -4.37 2.19 0.95
N GLU A 39 -4.83 3.42 0.75
CA GLU A 39 -5.12 4.36 1.85
C GLU A 39 -6.42 4.01 2.59
N GLY A 40 -7.34 3.30 1.93
CA GLY A 40 -8.68 2.99 2.41
C GLY A 40 -9.75 3.85 1.73
N PRO A 41 -10.59 3.30 0.83
CA PRO A 41 -11.54 4.08 0.04
C PRO A 41 -12.53 4.91 0.85
N GLU A 42 -12.97 4.42 2.02
CA GLU A 42 -13.94 5.12 2.86
C GLU A 42 -13.35 6.31 3.61
N ALA A 43 -12.06 6.30 3.92
CA ALA A 43 -11.40 7.37 4.65
C ALA A 43 -9.97 7.57 4.14
N PRO A 44 -9.80 8.00 2.87
CA PRO A 44 -8.49 8.22 2.29
C PRO A 44 -7.75 9.33 3.06
N LYS A 45 -6.43 9.20 3.13
CA LYS A 45 -5.59 10.02 4.01
C LYS A 45 -5.07 11.27 3.31
N THR A 46 -4.66 11.13 2.06
CA THR A 46 -4.08 12.23 1.28
C THR A 46 -5.16 13.13 0.68
N SER A 47 -4.85 14.42 0.58
CA SER A 47 -5.72 15.44 -0.02
C SER A 47 -6.13 15.10 -1.45
N ALA A 48 -5.21 14.53 -2.24
CA ALA A 48 -5.50 14.09 -3.60
C ALA A 48 -6.52 12.94 -3.65
N CYS A 49 -6.35 11.90 -2.82
CA CYS A 49 -7.30 10.79 -2.76
C CYS A 49 -8.65 11.22 -2.18
N GLN A 50 -8.68 12.14 -1.21
CA GLN A 50 -9.91 12.75 -0.70
C GLN A 50 -10.65 13.53 -1.78
N ALA A 51 -9.95 14.33 -2.58
CA ALA A 51 -10.54 15.06 -3.70
C ALA A 51 -11.06 14.10 -4.78
N ALA A 52 -10.31 13.04 -5.09
CA ALA A 52 -10.75 12.00 -6.02
C ALA A 52 -12.05 11.33 -5.57
N LYS A 53 -12.14 10.99 -4.26
CA LYS A 53 -13.37 10.46 -3.64
C LYS A 53 -14.53 11.46 -3.73
N GLN A 54 -14.30 12.74 -3.45
CA GLN A 54 -15.35 13.77 -3.52
C GLN A 54 -15.94 13.88 -4.93
N VAL A 55 -15.10 13.71 -5.96
CA VAL A 55 -15.53 13.83 -7.36
C VAL A 55 -16.13 12.52 -7.89
N GLY A 56 -15.51 11.38 -7.60
CA GLY A 56 -15.83 10.09 -8.21
C GLY A 56 -16.54 9.06 -7.31
N GLY A 57 -16.64 9.31 -6.01
CA GLY A 57 -17.07 8.30 -5.03
C GLY A 57 -15.96 7.30 -4.67
N THR A 58 -16.31 6.24 -3.96
CA THR A 58 -15.36 5.21 -3.50
C THR A 58 -15.20 4.02 -4.45
N GLN A 59 -16.20 3.79 -5.31
CA GLN A 59 -16.29 2.58 -6.13
C GLN A 59 -15.07 2.37 -7.03
N ALA A 60 -14.62 3.42 -7.72
CA ALA A 60 -13.41 3.37 -8.53
C ALA A 60 -12.13 2.95 -7.78
N MET A 61 -12.04 3.19 -6.46
CA MET A 61 -10.92 2.71 -5.65
C MET A 61 -11.05 1.21 -5.34
N TYR A 62 -12.26 0.69 -5.12
CA TYR A 62 -12.47 -0.75 -5.00
C TYR A 62 -12.16 -1.47 -6.30
N ASP A 63 -12.50 -0.84 -7.43
CA ASP A 63 -12.27 -1.35 -8.78
C ASP A 63 -10.91 -0.89 -9.33
N TRP A 64 -9.89 -0.71 -8.47
CA TRP A 64 -8.56 -0.18 -8.83
C TRP A 64 -7.86 -0.92 -9.96
N ASN A 65 -8.26 -2.17 -10.21
CA ASN A 65 -7.72 -3.06 -11.23
C ASN A 65 -8.51 -3.00 -12.56
N GLY A 66 -9.61 -2.24 -12.63
CA GLY A 66 -10.56 -2.20 -13.75
C GLY A 66 -10.52 -0.93 -14.61
N ILE A 67 -9.34 -0.32 -14.79
CA ILE A 67 -9.16 0.91 -15.60
C ILE A 67 -8.97 0.52 -17.07
N ASN A 68 -10.03 0.00 -17.70
CA ASN A 68 -9.99 -0.65 -19.01
C ASN A 68 -10.88 0.02 -20.08
N GLN A 69 -10.57 -0.23 -21.35
CA GLN A 69 -11.43 0.07 -22.51
C GLN A 69 -11.27 -1.01 -23.57
N ASN A 70 -12.15 -1.02 -24.58
CA ASN A 70 -12.03 -1.84 -25.78
C ASN A 70 -11.71 -0.97 -27.01
N PRO A 71 -10.49 -0.41 -27.12
CA PRO A 71 -10.11 0.37 -28.30
C PRO A 71 -10.13 -0.51 -29.55
N GLN A 72 -10.62 0.04 -30.67
CA GLN A 72 -10.54 -0.64 -31.96
C GLN A 72 -9.07 -0.74 -32.40
N GLY A 73 -8.49 -1.94 -32.33
CA GLY A 73 -7.07 -2.15 -32.60
C GLY A 73 -6.19 -1.37 -31.61
N ASP A 74 -5.28 -0.55 -32.14
CA ASP A 74 -4.36 0.29 -31.34
C ASP A 74 -4.82 1.76 -31.25
N ASN A 75 -6.10 2.06 -31.56
CA ASN A 75 -6.66 3.42 -31.48
C ASN A 75 -7.07 3.80 -30.05
N HIS A 76 -6.06 3.93 -29.17
CA HIS A 76 -6.26 4.27 -27.75
C HIS A 76 -6.82 5.67 -27.55
N GLN A 77 -6.44 6.63 -28.39
CA GLN A 77 -6.87 8.02 -28.29
C GLN A 77 -8.38 8.19 -28.48
N ALA A 78 -9.00 7.37 -29.34
CA ALA A 78 -10.45 7.39 -29.52
C ALA A 78 -11.19 6.82 -28.31
N ALA A 79 -10.65 5.78 -27.67
CA ALA A 79 -11.25 5.15 -26.49
C ALA A 79 -10.99 5.93 -25.20
N VAL A 80 -9.89 6.69 -25.14
CA VAL A 80 -9.45 7.46 -23.98
C VAL A 80 -9.15 8.89 -24.42
N PRO A 81 -10.16 9.78 -24.45
CA PRO A 81 -9.97 11.16 -24.87
C PRO A 81 -9.04 11.96 -23.94
N ASP A 82 -8.51 13.07 -24.45
CA ASP A 82 -7.73 14.04 -23.67
C ASP A 82 -8.45 14.43 -22.37
N GLY A 83 -7.68 14.59 -21.29
CA GLY A 83 -8.19 14.88 -19.95
C GLY A 83 -8.76 13.66 -19.22
N THR A 84 -8.83 12.48 -19.84
CA THR A 84 -9.42 11.27 -19.23
C THR A 84 -8.44 10.09 -19.08
N LEU A 85 -7.16 10.32 -19.38
CA LEU A 85 -6.15 9.26 -19.49
C LEU A 85 -6.00 8.45 -18.20
N CYS A 86 -5.92 9.11 -17.04
CA CYS A 86 -5.69 8.43 -15.77
C CYS A 86 -6.90 7.66 -15.23
N GLY A 87 -8.09 7.97 -15.74
CA GLY A 87 -9.31 7.18 -15.55
C GLY A 87 -9.64 6.26 -16.73
N GLY A 88 -8.75 6.14 -17.72
CA GLY A 88 -8.97 5.30 -18.91
C GLY A 88 -10.25 5.64 -19.67
N GLY A 89 -10.68 6.90 -19.71
CA GLY A 89 -11.91 7.30 -20.41
C GLY A 89 -13.22 6.89 -19.73
N LYS A 90 -13.17 6.22 -18.57
CA LYS A 90 -14.37 5.75 -17.85
C LYS A 90 -14.88 6.83 -16.90
N ALA A 91 -16.19 7.08 -16.92
CA ALA A 91 -16.86 8.00 -16.01
C ALA A 91 -16.69 7.61 -14.53
N GLU A 92 -16.65 6.30 -14.25
CA GLU A 92 -16.35 5.70 -12.94
C GLU A 92 -15.07 6.29 -12.32
N PHE A 93 -14.00 6.41 -13.10
CA PHE A 93 -12.67 6.81 -12.62
C PHE A 93 -12.40 8.32 -12.77
N LYS A 94 -13.43 9.15 -13.00
CA LYS A 94 -13.27 10.58 -13.28
C LYS A 94 -12.51 11.36 -12.19
N GLY A 95 -12.58 10.93 -10.92
CA GLY A 95 -11.83 11.53 -9.82
C GLY A 95 -10.30 11.43 -9.96
N PHE A 96 -9.79 10.47 -10.74
CA PHE A 96 -8.36 10.26 -10.94
C PHE A 96 -7.76 11.08 -12.11
N ASN A 97 -8.65 11.76 -12.85
CA ASN A 97 -8.27 12.72 -13.89
C ASN A 97 -7.99 14.12 -13.34
N LEU A 98 -8.20 14.36 -12.04
CA LEU A 98 -7.94 15.66 -11.42
C LEU A 98 -6.48 16.07 -11.62
N ALA A 99 -6.30 17.26 -12.20
CA ALA A 99 -5.00 17.89 -12.37
C ALA A 99 -4.54 18.48 -11.03
N ARG A 100 -3.61 17.80 -10.37
CA ARG A 100 -3.11 18.16 -9.05
C ARG A 100 -1.62 17.87 -8.94
N SER A 101 -0.91 18.70 -8.19
CA SER A 101 0.52 18.53 -7.93
C SER A 101 0.82 17.72 -6.66
N ASP A 102 -0.20 17.35 -5.88
CA ASP A 102 -0.09 16.66 -4.59
C ASP A 102 -0.50 15.17 -4.63
N TRP A 103 -0.61 14.57 -5.82
CA TRP A 103 -0.73 13.12 -5.96
C TRP A 103 0.50 12.41 -5.37
N ARG A 104 0.29 11.21 -4.81
CA ARG A 104 1.39 10.37 -4.30
C ARG A 104 2.42 10.13 -5.40
N THR A 105 3.64 10.60 -5.16
CA THR A 105 4.72 10.57 -6.16
C THR A 105 5.78 9.54 -5.77
N THR A 106 6.19 8.68 -6.72
CA THR A 106 7.29 7.73 -6.54
C THR A 106 8.60 8.32 -7.07
N SER A 107 9.62 8.46 -6.22
CA SER A 107 10.97 8.78 -6.71
C SER A 107 11.50 7.62 -7.54
N ILE A 108 11.91 7.87 -8.79
CA ILE A 108 12.49 6.85 -9.66
C ILE A 108 13.91 7.23 -10.06
N VAL A 109 14.79 6.22 -10.02
CA VAL A 109 16.20 6.33 -10.37
C VAL A 109 16.56 5.06 -11.13
N PRO A 110 17.19 5.16 -12.31
CA PRO A 110 17.61 3.96 -13.02
C PRO A 110 18.80 3.28 -12.32
N ASP A 111 19.01 1.99 -12.63
CA ASP A 111 20.22 1.26 -12.31
C ASP A 111 21.44 1.80 -13.10
N ALA A 112 22.60 1.19 -12.89
CA ALA A 112 23.85 1.57 -13.56
C ALA A 112 23.79 1.47 -15.10
N ASN A 113 22.88 0.67 -15.64
CA ASN A 113 22.69 0.45 -17.08
C ASN A 113 21.59 1.36 -17.66
N GLY A 114 21.02 2.26 -16.85
CA GLY A 114 19.92 3.13 -17.24
C GLY A 114 18.54 2.46 -17.14
N ASN A 115 18.45 1.24 -16.60
CA ASN A 115 17.21 0.47 -16.53
C ASN A 115 16.42 0.78 -15.25
N PHE A 116 15.11 0.63 -15.32
CA PHE A 116 14.22 0.62 -14.18
C PHE A 116 13.27 -0.57 -14.30
N GLU A 117 13.03 -1.26 -13.18
CA GLU A 117 12.07 -2.35 -13.13
C GLU A 117 10.68 -1.82 -12.79
N PHE A 118 9.77 -1.97 -13.75
CA PHE A 118 8.35 -1.75 -13.61
C PHE A 118 7.69 -3.05 -13.16
N ILE A 119 6.82 -2.95 -12.16
CA ILE A 119 6.02 -4.08 -11.67
C ILE A 119 4.55 -3.77 -11.89
N TYR A 120 3.90 -4.59 -12.71
CA TYR A 120 2.46 -4.50 -12.97
C TYR A 120 1.75 -5.63 -12.22
N LYS A 121 0.89 -5.28 -11.27
CA LYS A 121 0.13 -6.25 -10.49
C LYS A 121 -1.15 -6.61 -11.21
N ALA A 122 -1.32 -7.89 -11.53
CA ALA A 122 -2.52 -8.41 -12.17
C ALA A 122 -3.29 -9.34 -11.23
N THR A 123 -4.55 -9.01 -10.93
CA THR A 123 -5.43 -9.96 -10.21
C THR A 123 -5.90 -11.07 -11.14
N ALA A 124 -6.02 -10.76 -12.44
CA ALA A 124 -6.26 -11.69 -13.52
C ALA A 124 -5.20 -11.47 -14.63
N PRO A 125 -4.23 -12.39 -14.80
CA PRO A 125 -3.27 -12.35 -15.90
C PRO A 125 -3.89 -12.74 -17.25
N HIS A 126 -3.41 -12.17 -18.35
CA HIS A 126 -3.94 -12.42 -19.71
C HIS A 126 -2.82 -12.49 -20.74
N ALA A 127 -3.13 -13.14 -21.87
CA ALA A 127 -2.28 -13.11 -23.04
C ALA A 127 -2.11 -11.66 -23.51
N THR A 128 -0.85 -11.23 -23.61
CA THR A 128 -0.52 -9.82 -23.81
C THR A 128 0.04 -9.60 -25.21
N LYS A 129 -0.52 -8.61 -25.92
CA LYS A 129 0.06 -8.09 -27.15
C LYS A 129 1.28 -7.24 -26.81
N TYR A 130 1.09 -6.26 -25.93
CA TYR A 130 2.18 -5.44 -25.40
C TYR A 130 1.82 -4.70 -24.09
N PHE A 131 2.87 -4.27 -23.40
CA PHE A 131 2.85 -3.13 -22.49
C PHE A 131 3.60 -1.96 -23.16
N LYS A 132 2.93 -0.84 -23.39
CA LYS A 132 3.50 0.37 -24.01
C LYS A 132 3.61 1.49 -22.98
N PHE A 133 4.76 2.13 -22.92
CA PHE A 133 5.10 3.10 -21.89
C PHE A 133 5.35 4.48 -22.48
N TYR A 134 4.76 5.46 -21.82
CA TYR A 134 4.83 6.88 -22.14
C TYR A 134 5.24 7.66 -20.89
N VAL A 135 5.83 8.82 -21.10
CA VAL A 135 6.16 9.79 -20.05
C VAL A 135 5.72 11.18 -20.48
N THR A 136 5.35 12.04 -19.55
CA THR A 136 5.09 13.45 -19.88
C THR A 136 6.37 14.16 -20.35
N LYS A 137 6.25 15.06 -21.32
CA LYS A 137 7.34 15.89 -21.84
C LYS A 137 7.89 16.85 -20.77
N ASN A 138 9.13 17.32 -20.95
CA ASN A 138 9.67 18.37 -20.08
C ASN A 138 8.84 19.65 -20.26
N GLY A 139 8.58 20.37 -19.16
CA GLY A 139 7.70 21.54 -19.15
C GLY A 139 6.19 21.24 -19.07
N TRP A 140 5.80 19.96 -18.96
CA TRP A 140 4.41 19.59 -18.68
C TRP A 140 3.92 20.21 -17.35
N ASN A 141 2.70 20.76 -17.36
CA ASN A 141 2.08 21.39 -16.19
C ASN A 141 1.15 20.39 -15.46
N PRO A 142 1.47 19.98 -14.21
CA PRO A 142 0.64 19.07 -13.43
C PRO A 142 -0.72 19.66 -13.00
N GLU A 143 -0.93 20.96 -13.17
CA GLU A 143 -2.18 21.66 -12.87
C GLU A 143 -3.13 21.72 -14.08
N GLN A 144 -2.77 21.10 -15.20
CA GLN A 144 -3.65 20.95 -16.37
C GLN A 144 -4.05 19.49 -16.58
N PRO A 145 -5.28 19.20 -17.07
CA PRO A 145 -5.68 17.84 -17.42
C PRO A 145 -4.71 17.22 -18.43
N LEU A 146 -4.24 16.01 -18.14
CA LEU A 146 -3.28 15.29 -18.98
C LEU A 146 -3.88 15.00 -20.36
N LYS A 147 -3.10 15.26 -21.42
CA LYS A 147 -3.47 15.01 -22.82
C LYS A 147 -2.49 14.05 -23.46
N TRP A 148 -2.89 13.42 -24.57
CA TRP A 148 -1.98 12.60 -25.37
C TRP A 148 -0.82 13.40 -25.94
N SER A 149 -1.05 14.68 -26.25
CA SER A 149 -0.01 15.59 -26.74
C SER A 149 1.07 15.92 -25.70
N ASP A 150 0.79 15.72 -24.41
CA ASP A 150 1.75 15.88 -23.32
C ASP A 150 2.71 14.68 -23.21
N LEU A 151 2.37 13.55 -23.84
CA LEU A 151 3.09 12.29 -23.69
C LEU A 151 4.09 12.06 -24.83
N GLU A 152 5.18 11.36 -24.52
CA GLU A 152 6.09 10.77 -25.49
C GLU A 152 6.38 9.30 -25.13
N PRO A 153 6.42 8.38 -26.11
CA PRO A 153 6.71 6.98 -25.86
C PRO A 153 8.21 6.79 -25.54
N PHE A 154 8.53 5.90 -24.60
CA PHE A 154 9.94 5.57 -24.30
C PHE A 154 10.24 4.06 -24.28
N GLY A 155 9.22 3.21 -24.36
CA GLY A 155 9.44 1.76 -24.38
C GLY A 155 8.20 0.95 -24.71
N THR A 156 8.40 -0.25 -25.23
CA THR A 156 7.35 -1.25 -25.42
C THR A 156 7.92 -2.62 -25.11
N ILE A 157 7.21 -3.39 -24.29
CA ILE A 157 7.47 -4.81 -24.06
C ILE A 157 6.39 -5.58 -24.82
N ASN A 158 6.79 -6.35 -25.83
CA ASN A 158 5.87 -7.17 -26.63
C ASN A 158 5.73 -8.57 -26.02
N GLY A 159 4.55 -9.17 -26.19
CA GLY A 159 4.23 -10.47 -25.62
C GLY A 159 3.96 -10.42 -24.12
N THR A 160 3.75 -11.58 -23.52
CA THR A 160 3.46 -11.74 -22.08
C THR A 160 4.76 -11.79 -21.27
N PRO A 161 5.05 -10.79 -20.41
CA PRO A 161 6.21 -10.83 -19.53
C PRO A 161 6.13 -11.98 -18.52
N GLN A 162 7.27 -12.34 -17.94
CA GLN A 162 7.34 -13.29 -16.83
C GLN A 162 6.54 -12.78 -15.62
N GLN A 163 5.90 -13.71 -14.91
CA GLN A 163 5.13 -13.43 -13.70
C GLN A 163 5.80 -14.04 -12.47
N ASP A 164 5.73 -13.35 -11.34
CA ASP A 164 6.04 -13.97 -10.05
C ASP A 164 4.86 -14.81 -9.52
N ALA A 165 5.08 -15.49 -8.40
CA ALA A 165 4.05 -16.30 -7.73
C ALA A 165 2.81 -15.48 -7.27
N ASN A 166 2.94 -14.15 -7.21
CA ASN A 166 1.88 -13.22 -6.82
C ASN A 166 1.21 -12.54 -8.02
N LYS A 167 1.40 -13.09 -9.24
CA LYS A 167 0.80 -12.59 -10.49
C LYS A 167 1.24 -11.16 -10.83
N ARG A 168 2.52 -10.84 -10.57
CA ARG A 168 3.13 -9.58 -10.97
C ARG A 168 3.96 -9.76 -12.23
N TYR A 169 3.72 -8.94 -13.24
CA TYR A 169 4.61 -8.85 -14.40
C TYR A 169 5.82 -8.00 -14.05
N HIS A 170 7.01 -8.57 -14.23
CA HIS A 170 8.28 -7.87 -14.08
C HIS A 170 8.76 -7.39 -15.44
N MET A 171 8.90 -6.07 -15.61
CA MET A 171 9.25 -5.44 -16.87
C MET A 171 10.41 -4.47 -16.67
N THR A 172 11.54 -4.72 -17.32
CA THR A 172 12.71 -3.83 -17.22
C THR A 172 12.85 -3.02 -18.51
N LEU A 173 12.89 -1.70 -18.38
CA LEU A 173 13.06 -0.76 -19.49
C LEU A 173 14.07 0.32 -19.14
N LYS A 174 14.75 0.88 -20.14
CA LYS A 174 15.55 2.10 -19.93
C LYS A 174 14.64 3.28 -19.63
N LEU A 175 14.98 4.04 -18.59
CA LEU A 175 14.31 5.32 -18.36
C LEU A 175 14.74 6.35 -19.42
N PRO A 176 13.83 7.21 -19.87
CA PRO A 176 14.16 8.27 -20.82
C PRO A 176 15.17 9.24 -20.20
N GLN A 177 16.20 9.59 -20.98
CA GLN A 177 17.23 10.52 -20.55
C GLN A 177 16.72 11.97 -20.51
N GLY A 178 17.34 12.82 -19.68
CA GLY A 178 17.02 14.25 -19.63
C GLY A 178 15.70 14.61 -18.96
N LYS A 179 15.03 13.65 -18.30
CA LYS A 179 13.88 13.91 -17.43
C LYS A 179 14.33 14.40 -16.06
N THR A 180 13.64 15.40 -15.53
CA THR A 180 13.92 15.99 -14.22
C THR A 180 12.63 16.45 -13.56
N GLY A 181 12.49 16.23 -12.26
CA GLY A 181 11.32 16.67 -11.50
C GLY A 181 10.10 15.78 -11.69
N LYS A 182 8.92 16.34 -11.43
CA LYS A 182 7.65 15.60 -11.44
C LYS A 182 7.18 15.32 -12.87
N HIS A 183 6.81 14.06 -13.10
CA HIS A 183 6.27 13.56 -14.35
C HIS A 183 5.17 12.53 -14.08
N ILE A 184 4.42 12.16 -15.11
CA ILE A 184 3.55 10.98 -15.10
C ILE A 184 4.16 9.95 -16.04
N ILE A 185 4.29 8.71 -15.56
CA ILE A 185 4.45 7.55 -16.42
C ILE A 185 3.06 7.00 -16.72
N PHE A 186 2.73 6.94 -18.00
CA PHE A 186 1.48 6.39 -18.50
C PHE A 186 1.76 5.07 -19.21
N ASN A 187 1.07 4.01 -18.81
CA ASN A 187 1.22 2.68 -19.37
C ASN A 187 -0.09 2.21 -20.01
N VAL A 188 0.03 1.56 -21.16
CA VAL A 188 -1.05 0.85 -21.85
C VAL A 188 -0.71 -0.63 -21.90
N TRP A 189 -1.54 -1.47 -21.26
CA TRP A 189 -1.48 -2.92 -21.41
C TRP A 189 -2.55 -3.36 -22.41
N LYS A 190 -2.15 -3.78 -23.62
CA LYS A 190 -3.07 -4.30 -24.64
C LYS A 190 -3.02 -5.83 -24.65
N ARG A 191 -4.19 -6.46 -24.54
CA ARG A 191 -4.34 -7.91 -24.67
C ARG A 191 -4.15 -8.38 -26.12
N SER A 192 -3.74 -9.63 -26.28
CA SER A 192 -3.64 -10.28 -27.60
C SER A 192 -4.83 -11.18 -27.91
N ASP A 193 -5.60 -11.57 -26.90
CA ASP A 193 -6.76 -12.46 -26.97
C ASP A 193 -8.10 -11.71 -26.94
N SER A 194 -8.07 -10.38 -26.90
CA SER A 194 -9.23 -9.47 -26.83
C SER A 194 -8.83 -8.07 -27.29
N GLU A 195 -9.81 -7.25 -27.66
CA GLU A 195 -9.60 -5.80 -27.89
C GLU A 195 -9.39 -5.02 -26.59
N GLU A 196 -9.61 -5.62 -25.43
CA GLU A 196 -9.49 -4.94 -24.15
C GLU A 196 -8.05 -4.46 -23.86
N ALA A 197 -7.94 -3.24 -23.37
CA ALA A 197 -6.70 -2.60 -22.93
C ALA A 197 -6.86 -1.91 -21.58
N PHE A 198 -5.79 -1.83 -20.79
CA PHE A 198 -5.74 -1.20 -19.47
C PHE A 198 -4.82 0.01 -19.49
N TYR A 199 -5.16 0.99 -18.68
CA TYR A 199 -4.47 2.28 -18.61
C TYR A 199 -4.02 2.56 -17.18
N SER A 200 -2.76 2.94 -17.01
CA SER A 200 -2.19 3.20 -15.70
C SER A 200 -1.39 4.49 -15.68
N CYS A 201 -1.79 5.44 -14.83
CA CYS A 201 -1.00 6.63 -14.49
C CYS A 201 -0.28 6.43 -13.15
N SER A 202 1.03 6.61 -13.16
CA SER A 202 1.86 6.68 -11.96
C SER A 202 2.59 8.01 -11.90
N ASP A 203 2.38 8.78 -10.84
CA ASP A 203 3.12 10.03 -10.60
C ASP A 203 4.51 9.69 -10.11
N VAL A 204 5.52 10.25 -10.76
CA VAL A 204 6.93 9.98 -10.49
C VAL A 204 7.74 11.26 -10.36
N ASN A 205 8.88 11.15 -9.69
CA ASN A 205 9.87 12.21 -9.64
C ASN A 205 11.20 11.67 -10.16
N PHE A 206 11.68 12.23 -11.27
CA PHE A 206 13.01 11.96 -11.82
C PHE A 206 14.02 12.83 -11.07
N GLY A 207 15.06 12.23 -10.48
CA GLY A 207 16.16 12.97 -9.84
C GLY A 207 16.87 13.95 -10.81
N GLY A 208 17.55 14.98 -10.28
CA GLY A 208 18.12 16.07 -11.08
C GLY A 208 19.46 15.78 -11.81
N GLU A 209 19.45 16.15 -13.11
CA GLU A 209 20.50 16.55 -14.09
C GLU A 209 21.76 15.70 -14.44
N THR A 210 21.81 15.34 -15.74
CA THR A 210 22.92 15.30 -16.73
C THR A 210 24.33 14.82 -16.30
N ALA A 211 24.46 13.56 -15.90
CA ALA A 211 25.67 12.73 -16.08
C ALA A 211 25.30 11.24 -15.88
N PRO A 212 26.09 10.25 -16.37
CA PRO A 212 25.75 8.84 -16.24
C PRO A 212 25.48 8.44 -14.77
N PRO A 213 24.48 7.59 -14.48
CA PRO A 213 24.08 7.29 -13.10
C PRO A 213 25.22 6.66 -12.29
N ALA A 214 25.44 7.15 -11.07
CA ALA A 214 26.13 6.38 -10.05
C ALA A 214 25.24 5.18 -9.67
N VAL A 215 25.85 4.00 -9.52
CA VAL A 215 25.19 2.72 -9.23
C VAL A 215 24.20 2.88 -8.07
N ASN A 216 22.90 2.70 -8.33
CA ASN A 216 21.91 2.50 -7.29
C ASN A 216 21.85 0.99 -6.98
N PRO A 217 22.46 0.48 -5.89
CA PRO A 217 22.35 -0.93 -5.55
C PRO A 217 21.04 -1.26 -4.84
N TRP A 218 20.13 -0.31 -4.66
CA TRP A 218 18.95 -0.48 -3.82
C TRP A 218 17.68 -0.70 -4.66
N LYS A 219 17.14 -1.91 -4.60
CA LYS A 219 15.88 -2.33 -5.22
C LYS A 219 14.74 -2.27 -4.21
N GLU A 220 13.63 -1.64 -4.57
CA GLU A 220 12.46 -1.61 -3.70
C GLU A 220 11.82 -3.01 -3.59
N ILE A 221 11.60 -3.49 -2.36
CA ILE A 221 10.98 -4.81 -2.09
C ILE A 221 9.72 -4.73 -1.23
N GLY A 222 9.30 -3.53 -0.82
CA GLY A 222 8.06 -3.33 -0.08
C GLY A 222 7.99 -1.98 0.63
N ASN A 223 7.19 -1.90 1.69
CA ASN A 223 7.03 -0.69 2.49
C ASN A 223 6.75 -0.96 3.96
N VAL A 224 7.01 0.05 4.79
CA VAL A 224 6.57 0.10 6.18
C VAL A 224 5.36 1.02 6.25
N ALA A 225 4.17 0.45 6.43
CA ALA A 225 2.93 1.21 6.54
C ALA A 225 2.30 1.06 7.94
N ALA A 226 2.15 2.20 8.61
CA ALA A 226 1.42 2.34 9.84
C ALA A 226 -0.08 2.51 9.62
N ARG A 227 -0.84 1.66 10.31
CA ARG A 227 -2.31 1.67 10.29
C ARG A 227 -2.91 2.26 11.57
N GLU A 228 -2.13 2.31 12.64
CA GLU A 228 -2.54 2.76 13.96
C GLU A 228 -1.35 3.31 14.76
N ASN A 229 -1.66 4.03 15.85
CA ASN A 229 -0.70 4.33 16.91
C ASN A 229 -0.38 3.06 17.69
N LEU A 230 0.86 2.94 18.15
CA LEU A 230 1.30 1.88 19.05
C LEU A 230 1.43 2.44 20.48
N PRO A 231 0.84 1.77 21.49
CA PRO A 231 0.93 2.21 22.88
C PRO A 231 2.37 2.17 23.41
N ALA A 232 2.64 2.90 24.48
CA ALA A 232 3.94 2.84 25.16
C ALA A 232 4.27 1.40 25.61
N GLY A 233 5.54 1.02 25.54
CA GLY A 233 6.00 -0.35 25.80
C GLY A 233 5.86 -1.29 24.59
N SER A 234 5.31 -0.81 23.47
CA SER A 234 5.30 -1.58 22.22
C SER A 234 6.71 -1.75 21.65
N SER A 235 6.88 -2.70 20.73
CA SER A 235 8.06 -2.77 19.88
C SER A 235 7.70 -3.05 18.42
N ALA A 236 8.52 -2.51 17.52
CA ALA A 236 8.48 -2.82 16.11
C ALA A 236 9.78 -3.52 15.72
N THR A 237 9.68 -4.60 14.94
CA THR A 237 10.84 -5.42 14.54
C THR A 237 10.83 -5.65 13.05
N LEU A 238 11.93 -5.30 12.37
CA LEU A 238 12.21 -5.80 11.02
C LEU A 238 12.95 -7.12 11.14
N ARG A 239 12.46 -8.17 10.47
CA ARG A 239 13.23 -9.40 10.23
C ARG A 239 13.52 -9.53 8.75
N VAL A 240 14.74 -9.90 8.43
CA VAL A 240 15.20 -10.16 7.06
C VAL A 240 15.45 -11.65 6.93
N PHE A 241 14.94 -12.25 5.88
CA PHE A 241 15.16 -13.65 5.56
C PHE A 241 16.04 -13.77 4.32
N ASP A 242 16.98 -14.70 4.33
CA ASP A 242 17.77 -15.02 3.14
C ASP A 242 16.93 -15.73 2.07
N SER A 243 17.54 -16.04 0.93
CA SER A 243 16.87 -16.70 -0.19
C SER A 243 16.36 -18.12 0.11
N LEU A 244 16.74 -18.70 1.25
CA LEU A 244 16.28 -20.01 1.73
C LEU A 244 15.24 -19.87 2.86
N GLY A 245 14.85 -18.65 3.22
CA GLY A 245 13.87 -18.36 4.27
C GLY A 245 14.42 -18.38 5.69
N ARG A 246 15.75 -18.39 5.89
CA ARG A 246 16.37 -18.36 7.22
C ARG A 246 16.52 -16.92 7.71
N ASP A 247 16.36 -16.69 9.02
CA ASP A 247 16.61 -15.37 9.61
C ASP A 247 18.07 -14.92 9.37
N ALA A 248 18.24 -13.89 8.55
CA ALA A 248 19.51 -13.27 8.24
C ALA A 248 19.79 -12.06 9.14
N GLU A 249 18.78 -11.25 9.42
CA GLU A 249 18.89 -10.07 10.30
C GLU A 249 17.63 -9.83 11.12
N LYS A 250 17.79 -9.22 12.30
CA LYS A 250 16.69 -8.81 13.17
C LYS A 250 16.99 -7.47 13.83
N HIS A 251 16.12 -6.49 13.60
CA HIS A 251 16.27 -5.11 14.11
C HIS A 251 15.02 -4.71 14.87
N THR A 252 15.12 -4.56 16.20
CA THR A 252 14.00 -4.20 17.08
C THR A 252 14.17 -2.79 17.63
N VAL A 253 13.08 -2.01 17.64
CA VAL A 253 12.97 -0.73 18.35
C VAL A 253 11.88 -0.83 19.41
N ALA A 254 12.20 -0.41 20.64
CA ALA A 254 11.22 -0.24 21.70
C ALA A 254 10.59 1.16 21.58
N LEU A 255 9.28 1.25 21.81
CA LEU A 255 8.50 2.46 21.58
C LEU A 255 7.91 2.97 22.90
N ASN A 256 8.02 4.28 23.12
CA ASN A 256 7.26 5.03 24.11
C ASN A 256 6.03 5.70 23.47
N ALA A 257 5.28 6.47 24.26
CA ALA A 257 4.06 7.15 23.81
C ALA A 257 4.28 8.13 22.62
N ALA A 258 5.44 8.78 22.54
CA ALA A 258 5.76 9.72 21.48
C ALA A 258 6.28 9.01 20.23
N SER A 259 7.20 8.05 20.37
CA SER A 259 7.73 7.27 19.25
C SER A 259 6.69 6.31 18.67
N GLY A 260 5.69 5.89 19.46
CA GLY A 260 4.61 5.00 19.03
C GLY A 260 3.55 5.65 18.15
N GLN A 261 3.58 6.97 17.95
CA GLN A 261 2.62 7.64 17.06
C GLN A 261 2.72 7.11 15.62
N ILE A 262 1.60 7.12 14.89
CA ILE A 262 1.42 6.48 13.57
C ILE A 262 2.41 7.00 12.52
N ALA A 263 2.82 8.27 12.61
CA ALA A 263 3.84 8.84 11.73
C ALA A 263 5.28 8.63 12.24
N ASN A 264 5.47 8.28 13.51
CA ASN A 264 6.78 8.23 14.17
C ASN A 264 7.35 6.83 14.22
N TRP A 265 6.58 5.80 14.54
CA TRP A 265 7.17 4.47 14.74
C TRP A 265 7.83 3.90 13.47
N PRO A 266 7.32 4.15 12.23
CA PRO A 266 8.03 3.70 11.03
C PRO A 266 9.38 4.40 10.87
N TYR A 267 9.45 5.67 11.24
CA TYR A 267 10.67 6.47 11.21
C TYR A 267 11.72 5.93 12.20
N GLU A 268 11.32 5.62 13.43
CA GLU A 268 12.22 5.07 14.44
C GLU A 268 12.79 3.70 14.05
N LEU A 269 11.94 2.82 13.50
CA LEU A 269 12.40 1.54 12.97
C LEU A 269 13.39 1.75 11.81
N ALA A 270 13.08 2.67 10.90
CA ALA A 270 13.93 2.98 9.75
C ALA A 270 15.31 3.52 10.17
N LEU A 271 15.38 4.38 11.18
CA LEU A 271 16.65 4.83 11.75
C LEU A 271 17.48 3.65 12.29
N LYS A 272 16.84 2.76 13.07
CA LYS A 272 17.52 1.60 13.65
C LYS A 272 18.08 0.66 12.57
N VAL A 273 17.27 0.36 11.55
CA VAL A 273 17.66 -0.50 10.43
C VAL A 273 18.76 0.13 9.60
N ASN A 274 18.62 1.40 9.20
CA ASN A 274 19.59 2.07 8.32
C ASN A 274 20.96 2.24 8.97
N ALA A 275 21.02 2.29 10.31
CA ALA A 275 22.26 2.38 11.06
C ALA A 275 23.04 1.05 11.13
N ALA A 276 22.37 -0.10 10.94
CA ALA A 276 22.95 -1.41 11.25
C ALA A 276 22.92 -2.41 10.08
N SER A 277 21.91 -2.38 9.23
CA SER A 277 21.73 -3.38 8.17
C SER A 277 22.66 -3.10 6.98
N PRO A 278 23.38 -4.10 6.44
CA PRO A 278 24.01 -3.98 5.12
C PRO A 278 23.05 -4.34 3.97
N SER A 279 22.02 -5.15 4.23
CA SER A 279 21.11 -5.67 3.20
C SER A 279 19.87 -4.80 2.98
N ILE A 280 19.37 -4.10 4.00
CA ILE A 280 18.12 -3.34 3.95
C ILE A 280 18.33 -1.85 4.25
N ARG A 281 17.59 -1.01 3.53
CA ARG A 281 17.37 0.40 3.85
C ARG A 281 15.87 0.70 3.86
N ILE A 282 15.43 1.54 4.79
CA ILE A 282 14.04 1.98 4.92
C ILE A 282 13.99 3.50 4.82
N GLY A 283 13.11 4.03 3.98
CA GLY A 283 12.96 5.48 3.83
C GLY A 283 12.29 5.88 2.53
N VAL A 284 12.33 7.17 2.23
CA VAL A 284 12.03 7.71 0.91
C VAL A 284 13.33 7.82 0.15
N MET A 285 13.40 7.19 -1.03
CA MET A 285 14.53 7.36 -1.92
C MET A 285 14.61 8.82 -2.39
N LYS A 286 15.73 9.45 -2.06
CA LYS A 286 16.13 10.76 -2.59
C LYS A 286 17.38 10.56 -3.43
N SER A 287 17.35 11.14 -4.62
CA SER A 287 18.54 11.36 -5.41
C SER A 287 18.97 12.80 -5.21
N GLN A 288 20.12 13.00 -4.57
CA GLN A 288 20.78 14.30 -4.48
C GLN A 288 22.23 14.13 -4.86
N GLN A 289 22.75 15.00 -5.74
CA GLN A 289 24.17 15.07 -6.09
C GLN A 289 24.81 13.71 -6.41
N ARG A 290 24.09 12.81 -7.10
CA ARG A 290 24.61 11.50 -7.56
C ARG A 290 24.84 10.48 -6.44
N ALA A 291 24.27 10.68 -5.26
CA ALA A 291 24.13 9.66 -4.22
C ALA A 291 22.65 9.29 -4.07
N VAL A 292 22.34 8.00 -4.19
CA VAL A 292 21.05 7.49 -3.72
C VAL A 292 21.10 7.47 -2.20
N SER A 293 20.29 8.32 -1.60
CA SER A 293 20.06 8.32 -0.16
C SER A 293 18.66 7.80 0.09
N ILE A 294 18.52 6.88 1.03
CA ILE A 294 17.22 6.40 1.48
C ILE A 294 17.01 7.03 2.84
N VAL A 295 16.16 8.05 2.87
CA VAL A 295 16.03 8.94 4.03
C VAL A 295 14.73 8.60 4.76
N PRO A 296 14.79 8.16 6.02
CA PRO A 296 13.60 7.98 6.85
C PRO A 296 12.79 9.27 6.95
N VAL A 297 11.47 9.18 6.86
CA VAL A 297 10.56 10.32 7.05
C VAL A 297 9.50 10.00 8.11
N LYS A 298 9.03 11.01 8.84
CA LYS A 298 7.90 10.87 9.77
C LYS A 298 6.58 10.90 9.02
N ASP A 299 6.21 9.76 8.46
CA ASP A 299 4.98 9.58 7.71
C ASP A 299 4.48 8.14 7.89
N ALA A 300 3.16 7.98 7.95
CA ALA A 300 2.54 6.69 8.19
C ALA A 300 2.73 5.69 7.03
N THR A 301 2.97 6.14 5.79
CA THR A 301 2.95 5.27 4.61
C THR A 301 4.02 5.56 3.55
N ALA A 302 4.81 6.62 3.73
CA ALA A 302 5.81 7.03 2.75
C ALA A 302 7.08 6.18 2.76
N ASN A 303 7.46 5.59 3.90
CA ASN A 303 8.69 4.82 4.03
C ASN A 303 8.62 3.49 3.24
N ARG A 304 9.49 3.34 2.24
CA ARG A 304 9.66 2.12 1.45
C ARG A 304 10.83 1.31 1.98
N VAL A 305 10.84 0.00 1.70
CA VAL A 305 11.91 -0.93 2.06
C VAL A 305 12.68 -1.29 0.81
N TYR A 306 13.99 -1.09 0.83
CA TYR A 306 14.88 -1.37 -0.27
C TYR A 306 15.92 -2.41 0.12
N LEU A 307 16.13 -3.38 -0.77
CA LEU A 307 17.12 -4.43 -0.70
C LEU A 307 18.35 -4.06 -1.50
N ASN A 308 19.52 -4.30 -0.95
CA ASN A 308 20.77 -4.17 -1.67
C ASN A 308 20.93 -5.33 -2.66
N ASP A 309 21.28 -5.04 -3.91
CA ASP A 309 21.43 -5.98 -5.02
C ASP A 309 22.50 -7.06 -4.80
N SER A 310 23.38 -6.88 -3.81
CA SER A 310 24.32 -7.93 -3.37
C SER A 310 23.63 -9.05 -2.59
N TYR A 311 22.37 -8.88 -2.19
CA TYR A 311 21.59 -9.81 -1.36
C TYR A 311 20.34 -10.31 -2.10
N LYS A 312 20.50 -10.69 -3.38
CA LYS A 312 19.38 -11.13 -4.23
C LYS A 312 18.58 -12.27 -3.58
N GLY A 313 17.26 -12.16 -3.68
CA GLY A 313 16.33 -13.17 -3.16
C GLY A 313 16.00 -13.04 -1.67
N TYR A 314 16.60 -12.08 -0.97
CA TYR A 314 16.24 -11.81 0.42
C TYR A 314 14.86 -11.16 0.49
N SER A 315 14.16 -11.40 1.60
CA SER A 315 12.83 -10.86 1.87
C SER A 315 12.75 -10.32 3.30
N PHE A 316 11.63 -9.68 3.66
CA PHE A 316 11.47 -9.13 5.01
C PHE A 316 10.04 -9.29 5.54
N THR A 317 9.90 -9.17 6.86
CA THR A 317 8.61 -8.93 7.54
C THR A 317 8.78 -7.83 8.60
N ILE A 318 7.66 -7.21 8.96
CA ILE A 318 7.54 -6.28 10.08
C ILE A 318 6.64 -6.90 11.15
N ASP A 319 7.22 -7.20 12.30
CA ASP A 319 6.50 -7.73 13.46
C ASP A 319 6.24 -6.59 14.46
N LEU A 320 4.98 -6.42 14.86
CA LEU A 320 4.57 -5.45 15.87
C LEU A 320 4.14 -6.17 17.14
N LYS A 321 4.78 -5.86 18.26
CA LYS A 321 4.35 -6.30 19.59
C LYS A 321 3.74 -5.11 20.31
N LYS A 322 2.43 -5.14 20.58
CA LYS A 322 1.77 -4.09 21.35
C LYS A 322 2.19 -4.17 22.82
N GLY A 323 2.58 -3.03 23.37
CA GLY A 323 2.75 -2.84 24.80
C GLY A 323 1.40 -2.69 25.48
N ASP A 324 1.40 -2.82 26.80
CA ASP A 324 0.22 -2.56 27.63
C ASP A 324 -0.13 -1.06 27.71
N GLY A 325 0.74 -0.15 27.27
CA GLY A 325 0.55 1.30 27.39
C GLY A 325 1.21 1.89 28.63
N GLY A 326 2.13 1.16 29.26
CA GLY A 326 2.77 1.60 30.51
C GLY A 326 1.88 1.40 31.73
N VAL A 327 0.85 0.54 31.62
CA VAL A 327 0.17 0.03 32.80
C VAL A 327 1.13 -1.00 33.39
N ASN A 328 1.90 -0.60 34.40
CA ASN A 328 2.58 -1.58 35.25
C ASN A 328 1.56 -2.67 35.59
N PRO A 329 1.89 -3.96 35.41
CA PRO A 329 1.15 -5.01 36.10
C PRO A 329 1.05 -4.55 37.56
N PRO A 330 -0.15 -4.47 38.14
CA PRO A 330 -0.25 -4.23 39.56
C PRO A 330 0.67 -5.22 40.27
N PRO A 331 1.35 -4.81 41.36
CA PRO A 331 2.03 -5.76 42.24
C PRO A 331 1.10 -6.94 42.49
N ALA A 332 1.64 -8.17 42.58
CA ALA A 332 0.85 -9.38 42.82
C ALA A 332 -0.29 -9.07 43.80
N ALA A 333 -1.51 -9.09 43.28
CA ALA A 333 -2.64 -8.50 43.96
C ALA A 333 -2.96 -9.34 45.20
N ASP A 334 -2.90 -8.70 46.38
CA ASP A 334 -3.32 -9.34 47.63
C ASP A 334 -4.71 -9.97 47.43
N ALA A 335 -4.89 -11.18 47.97
CA ALA A 335 -6.19 -11.83 47.92
C ALA A 335 -7.24 -10.94 48.59
N TRP A 336 -8.37 -10.73 47.92
CA TRP A 336 -9.52 -10.04 48.49
C TRP A 336 -9.93 -10.77 49.78
N LYS A 337 -10.11 -10.00 50.84
CA LYS A 337 -10.61 -10.45 52.13
C LYS A 337 -11.87 -9.68 52.51
N GLU A 338 -12.84 -10.42 53.00
CA GLU A 338 -13.97 -9.82 53.69
C GLU A 338 -13.48 -9.07 54.95
N GLY A 339 -14.10 -7.93 55.26
CA GLY A 339 -13.66 -6.98 56.27
C GLY A 339 -12.53 -6.03 55.84
N GLY A 340 -11.97 -6.21 54.63
CA GLY A 340 -10.87 -5.39 54.12
C GLY A 340 -11.28 -3.96 53.73
N LYS A 341 -10.34 -3.01 53.86
CA LYS A 341 -10.46 -1.65 53.32
C LYS A 341 -9.73 -1.55 51.98
N TYR A 342 -10.43 -1.04 50.97
CA TYR A 342 -9.93 -0.97 49.60
C TYR A 342 -9.92 0.46 49.09
N ALA A 343 -8.81 0.89 48.49
CA ALA A 343 -8.69 2.18 47.83
C ALA A 343 -9.12 2.09 46.35
N ARG A 344 -9.54 3.22 45.76
CA ARG A 344 -9.82 3.30 44.32
C ARG A 344 -8.57 2.86 43.53
N ASN A 345 -8.78 2.11 42.45
CA ASN A 345 -7.76 1.49 41.59
C ASN A 345 -6.89 0.42 42.24
N GLN A 346 -7.08 0.08 43.53
CA GLN A 346 -6.42 -1.07 44.13
C GLN A 346 -6.85 -2.35 43.41
N VAL A 347 -5.89 -3.23 43.13
CA VAL A 347 -6.14 -4.52 42.50
C VAL A 347 -6.05 -5.63 43.54
N VAL A 348 -7.01 -6.54 43.50
CA VAL A 348 -7.10 -7.72 44.38
C VAL A 348 -7.31 -8.98 43.56
N SER A 349 -6.93 -10.14 44.11
CA SER A 349 -7.28 -11.44 43.54
C SER A 349 -8.49 -12.05 44.25
N TYR A 350 -9.44 -12.58 43.49
CA TYR A 350 -10.61 -13.29 44.03
C TYR A 350 -11.02 -14.42 43.07
N GLN A 351 -11.13 -15.64 43.58
CA GLN A 351 -11.48 -16.84 42.80
C GLN A 351 -10.60 -17.03 41.54
N GLY A 352 -9.29 -16.77 41.66
CA GLY A 352 -8.34 -16.93 40.56
C GLY A 352 -8.42 -15.85 39.48
N ARG A 353 -9.25 -14.82 39.64
CA ARG A 353 -9.37 -13.66 38.74
C ARG A 353 -8.91 -12.39 39.44
N GLN A 354 -8.49 -11.40 38.67
CA GLN A 354 -8.11 -10.09 39.20
C GLN A 354 -9.24 -9.09 39.04
N TYR A 355 -9.37 -8.21 40.03
CA TYR A 355 -10.38 -7.15 40.05
C TYR A 355 -9.78 -5.83 40.48
N ARG A 356 -10.18 -4.74 39.83
CA ARG A 356 -9.86 -3.36 40.19
C ARG A 356 -11.00 -2.73 40.98
N CYS A 357 -10.68 -2.14 42.13
CA CYS A 357 -11.64 -1.38 42.93
C CYS A 357 -12.02 -0.06 42.24
N LEU A 358 -13.31 0.18 42.01
CA LEU A 358 -13.83 1.38 41.34
C LEU A 358 -14.11 2.53 42.31
N GLN A 359 -14.48 2.21 43.55
CA GLN A 359 -14.85 3.17 44.59
C GLN A 359 -14.22 2.78 45.92
N PRO A 360 -13.56 3.69 46.67
CA PRO A 360 -12.99 3.35 47.97
C PRO A 360 -14.08 2.88 48.94
N HIS A 361 -13.88 1.74 49.60
CA HIS A 361 -14.86 1.18 50.53
C HIS A 361 -14.23 0.21 51.54
N THR A 362 -14.99 -0.11 52.59
CA THR A 362 -14.73 -1.27 53.46
C THR A 362 -15.70 -2.38 53.05
N ALA A 363 -15.21 -3.57 52.71
CA ALA A 363 -16.06 -4.72 52.41
C ALA A 363 -16.55 -5.36 53.72
N TRP A 364 -17.52 -4.72 54.40
CA TRP A 364 -18.01 -5.17 55.70
C TRP A 364 -18.45 -6.64 55.69
N ALA A 365 -18.11 -7.37 56.76
CA ALA A 365 -18.46 -8.78 56.88
C ALA A 365 -19.97 -9.00 56.83
N GLY A 366 -20.41 -9.93 56.00
CA GLY A 366 -21.82 -10.24 55.75
C GLY A 366 -22.50 -9.33 54.71
N ALA A 367 -21.84 -8.28 54.20
CA ALA A 367 -22.43 -7.39 53.20
C ALA A 367 -22.46 -8.01 51.78
N GLY A 368 -21.74 -9.10 51.55
CA GLY A 368 -21.70 -9.78 50.25
C GLY A 368 -21.00 -8.96 49.16
N TRP A 369 -20.12 -8.02 49.53
CA TRP A 369 -19.45 -7.12 48.59
C TRP A 369 -18.24 -7.76 47.89
N THR A 370 -18.45 -8.96 47.34
CA THR A 370 -17.39 -9.72 46.68
C THR A 370 -17.06 -9.15 45.30
N PRO A 371 -15.81 -9.24 44.83
CA PRO A 371 -15.41 -8.70 43.53
C PRO A 371 -16.19 -9.22 42.33
N SER A 372 -16.65 -10.48 42.39
CA SER A 372 -17.42 -11.10 41.31
C SER A 372 -18.89 -10.70 41.27
N THR A 373 -19.44 -10.10 42.34
CA THR A 373 -20.89 -9.85 42.46
C THR A 373 -21.26 -8.38 42.54
N GLN A 374 -20.31 -7.48 42.83
CA GLN A 374 -20.56 -6.04 42.95
C GLN A 374 -19.85 -5.23 41.84
N PRO A 375 -20.43 -5.16 40.62
CA PRO A 375 -19.82 -4.45 39.48
C PRO A 375 -19.75 -2.93 39.65
N THR A 376 -20.48 -2.37 40.63
CA THR A 376 -20.40 -0.94 41.00
C THR A 376 -19.16 -0.63 41.83
N LEU A 377 -18.61 -1.63 42.53
CA LEU A 377 -17.43 -1.51 43.38
C LEU A 377 -16.18 -2.11 42.73
N TRP A 378 -16.35 -3.04 41.79
CA TRP A 378 -15.26 -3.84 41.21
C TRP A 378 -15.37 -4.00 39.69
N GLN A 379 -14.23 -3.98 39.01
CA GLN A 379 -14.09 -4.24 37.58
C GLN A 379 -13.12 -5.40 37.35
N ALA A 380 -13.56 -6.44 36.64
CA ALA A 380 -12.65 -7.52 36.22
C ALA A 380 -11.60 -6.98 35.23
N ILE A 381 -10.35 -7.44 35.38
CA ILE A 381 -9.22 -7.07 34.52
C ILE A 381 -8.57 -8.29 33.87
#